data_AF-A0A925RKJ7-F1
#
_entry.id   AF-A0A925RKJ7-F1
#
_cell.length_a   1.000
_cell.length_b   1.000
_cell.length_c   1.000
_cell.angle_alpha   90.00
_cell.angle_beta   90.00
_cell.angle_gamma   90.00
#
_symmetry.space_group_name_H-M   'P 1'
#
loop_
_entity.id
_entity.type
_entity.pdbx_description
1 polymer ?
#
loop_
_entity_poly.entity_id
_entity_poly.type
_entity_poly.pdbx_seq_one_letter_code
_entity_poly.pdbx_strand_id
1 'polypeptide(L)'
;SRGPRGGELAGAGSGRGGGGGGGRRELGDRKALYKLVAGKPRMVLVKPGLTDGSSTQLLEGDLAPGDLLVTEIIGAPSGPTRKVGAF
;
A
#
# COMPACT_ATOMS: atom_id res chain seq x y z
N SER A 1 -13.69 -36.64 31.39
CA SER A 1 -13.22 -35.24 31.24
C SER A 1 -13.04 -34.93 29.75
N ARG A 2 -13.51 -33.76 29.29
CA ARG A 2 -13.60 -33.33 27.88
C ARG A 2 -12.22 -33.12 27.24
N GLY A 3 -12.09 -33.46 25.94
CA GLY A 3 -10.98 -33.09 25.07
C GLY A 3 -11.01 -31.62 24.61
N PRO A 4 -10.09 -31.21 23.71
CA PRO A 4 -9.75 -29.80 23.48
C PRO A 4 -10.67 -29.14 22.43
N ARG A 5 -11.02 -27.88 22.70
CA ARG A 5 -11.60 -26.87 21.79
C ARG A 5 -10.86 -25.59 22.18
N GLY A 6 -10.19 -24.82 21.34
CA GLY A 6 -10.39 -24.50 19.94
C GLY A 6 -10.35 -22.97 19.87
N GLY A 7 -9.37 -22.43 19.12
CA GLY A 7 -9.37 -21.07 18.55
C GLY A 7 -9.45 -19.87 19.49
N GLU A 8 -8.32 -19.22 19.74
CA GLU A 8 -8.31 -17.79 20.04
C GLU A 8 -7.41 -17.06 19.02
N LEU A 9 -8.02 -16.78 17.86
CA LEU A 9 -7.58 -15.73 16.96
C LEU A 9 -8.16 -14.42 17.51
N ALA A 10 -7.38 -13.70 18.32
CA ALA A 10 -7.52 -12.27 18.51
C ALA A 10 -6.32 -11.64 17.77
N GLY A 11 -6.46 -10.90 16.67
CA GLY A 11 -7.49 -9.91 16.39
C GLY A 11 -6.90 -8.53 16.64
N ALA A 12 -6.66 -7.80 15.55
CA ALA A 12 -6.43 -6.35 15.48
C ALA A 12 -5.03 -5.81 15.84
N GLY A 13 -4.04 -6.13 14.99
CA GLY A 13 -2.95 -5.19 14.70
C GLY A 13 -3.49 -3.96 13.97
N SER A 14 -3.92 -2.96 14.73
CA SER A 14 -4.33 -1.65 14.22
C SER A 14 -3.09 -0.88 13.75
N GLY A 15 -2.67 -1.15 12.52
CA GLY A 15 -1.66 -0.38 11.81
C GLY A 15 -2.14 1.04 11.53
N ARG A 16 -1.95 1.94 12.49
CA ARG A 16 -1.98 3.39 12.27
C ARG A 16 -0.74 3.76 11.44
N GLY A 17 -0.93 3.90 10.13
CA GLY A 17 0.08 4.41 9.20
C GLY A 17 -0.52 5.37 8.19
N GLY A 18 -0.26 6.66 8.39
CA GLY A 18 0.03 7.63 7.33
C GLY A 18 -1.10 8.09 6.37
N GLY A 19 -1.64 9.27 6.66
CA GLY A 19 -1.89 10.43 5.78
C GLY A 19 -2.22 10.27 4.27
N GLY A 20 -3.26 11.00 3.83
CA GLY A 20 -3.45 11.44 2.44
C GLY A 20 -4.85 11.22 1.88
N GLY A 21 -5.68 12.27 1.87
CA GLY A 21 -7.08 12.22 1.45
C GLY A 21 -7.31 12.26 -0.07
N GLY A 22 -8.54 11.93 -0.48
CA GLY A 22 -9.12 12.32 -1.77
C GLY A 22 -8.86 11.40 -2.97
N GLY A 23 -9.19 10.11 -2.89
CA GLY A 23 -9.16 9.21 -4.06
C GLY A 23 -9.27 7.71 -3.77
N ARG A 24 -9.15 7.32 -2.49
CA ARG A 24 -9.00 5.93 -2.06
C ARG A 24 -10.27 5.06 -2.13
N ARG A 25 -11.43 5.59 -2.52
CA ARG A 25 -12.69 4.83 -2.55
C ARG A 25 -12.93 4.04 -3.84
N GLU A 26 -12.20 4.33 -4.93
CA GLU A 26 -12.46 3.70 -6.25
C GLU A 26 -11.51 2.55 -6.62
N LEU A 27 -10.41 2.35 -5.88
CA LEU A 27 -9.38 1.37 -6.23
C LEU A 27 -9.60 -0.03 -5.63
N GLY A 28 -10.64 -0.23 -4.81
CA GLY A 28 -10.91 -1.50 -4.15
C GLY A 28 -9.75 -1.98 -3.27
N ASP A 29 -9.41 -3.26 -3.39
CA ASP A 29 -8.29 -3.91 -2.70
C ASP A 29 -6.92 -3.64 -3.36
N ARG A 30 -6.89 -2.98 -4.53
CA ARG A 30 -5.66 -2.69 -5.26
C ARG A 30 -4.85 -1.56 -4.63
N LYS A 31 -3.53 -1.62 -4.81
CA LYS A 31 -2.57 -0.60 -4.38
C LYS A 31 -1.86 -0.02 -5.59
N ALA A 32 -1.64 1.29 -5.56
CA ALA A 32 -0.80 1.97 -6.54
C ALA A 32 0.67 1.82 -6.14
N LEU A 33 1.49 1.36 -7.08
CA LEU A 33 2.95 1.35 -7.00
C LEU A 33 3.51 2.07 -8.22
N TYR A 34 4.81 2.37 -8.21
CA TYR A 34 5.50 3.00 -9.34
C TYR A 34 6.66 2.13 -9.80
N LYS A 35 6.64 1.72 -11.06
CA LYS A 35 7.79 1.08 -11.72
C LYS A 35 8.53 2.08 -12.60
N LEU A 36 9.82 1.86 -12.82
CA LEU A 36 10.60 2.67 -13.75
C LEU A 36 10.47 2.10 -15.17
N VAL A 37 10.04 2.95 -16.10
CA VAL A 37 10.04 2.64 -17.55
C VAL A 37 10.87 3.71 -18.23
N ALA A 38 11.99 3.31 -18.83
CA ALA A 38 12.95 4.24 -19.45
C ALA A 38 13.35 5.41 -18.51
N GLY A 39 13.65 5.08 -17.24
CA GLY A 39 14.06 6.04 -16.21
C GLY A 39 12.95 6.93 -15.65
N LYS A 40 11.69 6.76 -16.09
CA LYS A 40 10.55 7.54 -15.61
C LYS A 40 9.62 6.69 -14.74
N PRO A 41 9.16 7.19 -13.57
CA PRO A 41 8.14 6.51 -12.78
C PRO A 41 6.82 6.40 -13.54
N ARG A 42 6.29 5.18 -13.64
CA ARG A 42 4.97 4.86 -14.18
C ARG A 42 4.15 4.17 -13.10
N MET A 43 2.99 4.75 -12.79
CA MET A 43 2.04 4.13 -11.85
C MET A 43 1.50 2.83 -12.42
N VAL A 44 1.45 1.80 -11.57
CA VAL A 44 0.80 0.52 -11.83
C VAL A 44 -0.09 0.16 -10.66
N LEU A 45 -1.14 -0.62 -10.93
CA LEU A 45 -2.02 -1.15 -9.88
C LEU A 45 -1.69 -2.62 -9.64
N VAL A 46 -1.61 -2.99 -8.36
CA VAL A 46 -1.35 -4.37 -7.95
C VAL A 46 -2.37 -4.81 -6.91
N LYS A 47 -2.61 -6.11 -6.83
CA LYS A 47 -3.36 -6.73 -5.73
C LYS A 47 -2.40 -7.45 -4.80
N PRO A 48 -2.12 -6.91 -3.60
CA PRO A 48 -1.29 -7.59 -2.62
C PRO A 48 -1.99 -8.81 -2.04
N GLY A 49 -1.20 -9.83 -1.69
CA GLY A 49 -1.60 -11.03 -0.97
C GLY A 49 -1.05 -11.03 0.46
N LEU A 50 -0.52 -12.18 0.89
CA LEU A 50 0.03 -12.33 2.23
C LEU A 50 1.34 -11.54 2.40
N THR A 51 1.55 -10.99 3.59
CA THR A 51 2.81 -10.39 4.01
C THR A 51 3.35 -11.09 5.24
N ASP A 52 4.67 -11.29 5.29
CA ASP A 52 5.38 -11.87 6.43
C ASP A 52 6.13 -10.79 7.26
N GLY A 53 5.90 -9.51 6.96
CA GLY A 53 6.58 -8.37 7.59
C GLY A 53 7.87 -7.95 6.89
N SER A 54 8.43 -8.78 6.00
CA SER A 54 9.60 -8.45 5.18
C SER A 54 9.26 -8.35 3.69
N SER A 55 8.31 -9.17 3.25
CA SER A 55 7.90 -9.31 1.86
C SER A 55 6.37 -9.32 1.76
N THR A 56 5.86 -9.03 0.56
CA THR A 56 4.43 -9.13 0.26
C THR A 56 4.27 -9.85 -1.07
N GLN A 57 3.46 -10.90 -1.09
CA GLN A 57 3.09 -11.58 -2.33
C GLN A 57 2.24 -10.64 -3.20
N LEU A 58 2.44 -10.67 -4.51
CA LEU A 58 1.53 -10.02 -5.47
C LEU A 58 0.69 -11.09 -6.16
N LEU A 59 -0.63 -10.93 -6.11
CA LEU A 59 -1.58 -11.89 -6.71
C LEU A 59 -1.92 -11.51 -8.15
N GLU A 60 -2.05 -10.21 -8.42
CA GLU A 60 -2.38 -9.65 -9.72
C GLU A 60 -1.69 -8.30 -9.91
N GLY A 61 -1.52 -7.86 -11.15
CA GLY A 61 -1.05 -6.52 -11.49
C GLY A 61 -0.13 -6.50 -12.70
N ASP A 62 0.34 -5.30 -13.04
CA ASP A 62 1.27 -5.05 -14.15
C ASP A 62 2.72 -4.87 -13.62
N LEU A 63 3.18 -5.86 -12.85
CA LEU A 63 4.57 -5.99 -12.44
C LEU A 63 5.09 -7.36 -12.89
N ALA A 64 6.26 -7.35 -13.52
CA ALA A 64 6.96 -8.57 -13.94
C ALA A 64 8.31 -8.69 -13.22
N PRO A 65 8.85 -9.91 -13.06
CA PRO A 65 10.23 -10.09 -12.61
C PRO A 65 11.21 -9.27 -13.46
N GLY A 66 12.09 -8.53 -12.80
CA GLY A 66 13.05 -7.62 -13.44
C GLY A 66 12.59 -6.17 -13.58
N ASP A 67 11.31 -5.86 -13.36
CA ASP A 67 10.86 -4.47 -13.26
C ASP A 67 11.54 -3.77 -12.07
N LEU A 68 12.04 -2.56 -12.30
CA LEU A 68 12.59 -1.72 -11.25
C LEU A 68 11.46 -0.97 -10.55
N LEU A 69 11.36 -1.12 -9.23
CA LEU A 69 10.33 -0.49 -8.40
C LEU A 69 10.88 0.71 -7.63
N VAL A 70 10.10 1.77 -7.52
CA VAL A 70 10.41 2.89 -6.64
C VAL A 70 9.99 2.54 -5.21
N THR A 71 10.95 2.46 -4.29
CA THR A 71 10.70 2.12 -2.88
C THR A 71 10.66 3.36 -1.97
N GLU A 72 11.35 4.43 -2.36
CA GLU A 72 11.44 5.67 -1.59
C GLU A 72 11.58 6.86 -2.53
N ILE A 73 10.99 7.99 -2.13
CA ILE A 73 11.18 9.28 -2.80
C ILE A 73 11.77 10.24 -1.77
N ILE A 74 13.03 10.61 -1.98
CA ILE A 74 13.74 11.53 -1.08
C ILE A 74 13.58 12.96 -1.63
N GLY A 75 13.18 13.90 -0.77
CA GLY A 75 13.19 15.34 -1.10
C GLY A 75 12.04 15.85 -1.96
N ALA A 76 10.93 15.10 -2.10
CA ALA A 76 9.73 15.63 -2.76
C ALA A 76 9.17 16.81 -1.94
N PRO A 77 8.95 18.00 -2.54
CA PRO A 77 8.32 19.11 -1.83
C PRO A 77 6.90 18.71 -1.45
N SER A 78 6.55 18.83 -0.18
CA SER A 78 5.15 18.77 0.26
C SER A 78 4.40 19.89 -0.46
N GLY A 79 3.43 19.53 -1.29
CA GLY A 79 2.59 20.51 -1.99
C GLY A 79 1.93 21.48 -0.99
N PRO A 80 1.57 22.70 -1.41
CA PRO A 80 1.03 23.68 -0.49
C PRO A 80 -0.26 23.15 0.15
N THR A 81 -0.23 22.96 1.47
CA THR A 81 -1.46 22.86 2.27
C THR A 81 -2.26 24.11 1.99
N ARG A 82 -3.33 24.00 1.20
CA ARG A 82 -4.31 25.08 1.07
C ARG A 82 -4.88 25.30 2.46
N LYS A 83 -4.40 26.32 3.18
CA LYS A 83 -5.12 26.89 4.32
C LYS A 83 -6.46 27.34 3.76
N VAL A 84 -7.52 26.58 4.06
CA VAL A 84 -8.88 27.06 3.88
C VAL A 84 -9.03 28.17 4.91
N GLY A 85 -8.86 29.42 4.47
CA GLY A 85 -9.12 30.59 5.28
C GLY A 85 -10.61 30.66 5.59
N ALA A 86 -10.94 30.78 6.87
CA ALA A 86 -12.24 31.26 7.30
C ALA A 86 -12.30 32.77 6.99
N PHE A 87 -13.35 33.19 6.30
CA PHE A 87 -13.82 34.58 6.28
C PHE A 87 -14.93 34.71 7.33
#